data_AF-A0A6B3NIT3-F1
#
_entry.id   AF-A0A6B3NIT3-F1
#
_cell.length_a   1.000
_cell.length_b   1.000
_cell.length_c   1.000
_cell.angle_alpha   90.00
_cell.angle_beta   90.00
_cell.angle_gamma   90.00
#
_symmetry.space_group_name_H-M   'P 1'
#
loop_
_entity.id
_entity.type
_entity.pdbx_description
1 polymer ?
#
loop_
_entity_poly.entity_id
_entity_poly.type
_entity_poly.pdbx_seq_one_letter_code
_entity_poly.pdbx_strand_id
1 'polypeptide(L)'
;MPDTTPSPSPVLPFDYAASIDQFIASRLPPWLAQADAVPLAALCASLERHHQLQQQVATLLQPLQDIVAFATPLLQAALQEQLSVHVDPAQARWKEIRLSVDRPPFGTTPLPSFVTYAKESPLLERALQNFTQRDTQAGAFFGGTGLFIAEGQVGGQPEAFASLCRQLDLGARYQRHLDEVLAPADSVARARIDTLLADDAKASLEVAAHRGYLQKTLDLPAYTLLQQVIAARQSSPMGRIKCAVVASRCSGARCRAP
;
A
#
# COMPACT_ATOMS: atom_id res chain seq x y z
N MET A 1 68.39 -8.10 1.88
CA MET A 1 67.13 -7.40 2.19
C MET A 1 66.88 -6.40 1.08
N PRO A 2 65.75 -6.48 0.35
CA PRO A 2 65.24 -5.32 -0.37
C PRO A 2 64.24 -4.58 0.51
N ASP A 3 64.55 -3.31 0.71
CA ASP A 3 63.75 -2.28 1.36
C ASP A 3 62.37 -2.18 0.69
N THR A 4 61.29 -2.36 1.46
CA THR A 4 59.93 -2.09 1.01
C THR A 4 59.57 -0.67 1.45
N THR A 5 59.95 0.32 0.65
CA THR A 5 59.38 1.66 0.80
C THR A 5 57.91 1.64 0.33
N PRO A 6 56.96 2.15 1.13
CA PRO A 6 55.55 2.21 0.71
C PRO A 6 55.42 3.13 -0.50
N SER A 7 54.78 2.62 -1.55
CA SER A 7 54.43 3.36 -2.75
C SER A 7 53.63 4.61 -2.36
N PRO A 8 54.00 5.82 -2.80
CA PRO A 8 53.23 7.02 -2.50
C PRO A 8 51.85 6.92 -3.17
N SER A 9 50.79 7.09 -2.38
CA SER A 9 49.44 7.20 -2.90
C SER A 9 49.38 8.31 -3.96
N PRO A 10 48.72 8.09 -5.10
CA PRO A 10 48.70 9.07 -6.18
C PRO A 10 48.01 10.36 -5.70
N VAL A 11 48.73 11.48 -5.77
CA VAL A 11 48.18 12.82 -5.54
C VAL A 11 47.32 13.17 -6.74
N LEU A 12 46.00 13.20 -6.55
CA LEU A 12 45.06 13.52 -7.63
C LEU A 12 45.09 15.04 -7.94
N PRO A 13 45.02 15.47 -9.21
CA PRO A 13 45.35 16.86 -9.61
C PRO A 13 44.20 17.86 -9.50
N PHE A 14 43.03 17.44 -9.00
CA PHE A 14 41.83 18.27 -8.97
C PHE A 14 41.22 18.24 -7.58
N ASP A 15 40.74 19.40 -7.11
CA ASP A 15 39.89 19.49 -5.93
C ASP A 15 38.54 18.83 -6.24
N TYR A 16 38.50 17.52 -6.00
CA TYR A 16 37.38 16.64 -6.36
C TYR A 16 36.09 17.04 -5.63
N ALA A 17 36.21 17.64 -4.44
CA ALA A 17 35.06 18.18 -3.72
C ALA A 17 34.47 19.39 -4.47
N ALA A 18 35.30 20.32 -4.93
CA ALA A 18 34.86 21.50 -5.68
C ALA A 18 34.18 21.13 -7.01
N SER A 19 34.62 20.06 -7.68
CA SER A 19 33.99 19.61 -8.94
C SER A 19 32.64 18.92 -8.71
N ILE A 20 32.48 18.19 -7.60
CA ILE A 20 31.19 17.62 -7.17
C ILE A 20 30.21 18.75 -6.82
N ASP A 21 30.64 19.72 -6.01
CA ASP A 21 29.79 20.85 -5.60
C ASP A 21 29.33 21.67 -6.80
N GLN A 22 30.22 21.91 -7.78
CA GLN A 22 29.88 22.61 -9.02
C GLN A 22 28.89 21.83 -9.88
N PHE A 23 29.03 20.50 -9.96
CA PHE A 23 28.08 19.66 -10.66
C PHE A 23 26.70 19.65 -9.97
N ILE A 24 26.66 19.55 -8.63
CA ILE A 24 25.43 19.61 -7.84
C ILE A 24 24.75 20.98 -8.03
N ALA A 25 25.51 22.07 -7.94
CA ALA A 25 25.03 23.43 -8.21
C ALA A 25 24.37 23.56 -9.59
N SER A 26 24.95 22.96 -10.63
CA SER A 26 24.40 23.00 -11.99
C SER A 26 23.07 22.26 -12.17
N ARG A 27 22.73 21.34 -11.26
CA ARG A 27 21.51 20.50 -11.30
C ARG A 27 20.46 20.90 -10.28
N LEU A 28 20.75 21.86 -9.41
CA LEU A 28 19.85 22.30 -8.35
C LEU A 28 18.63 23.04 -8.91
N PRO A 29 17.40 22.72 -8.45
CA PRO A 29 16.22 23.49 -8.82
C PRO A 29 16.34 24.96 -8.43
N PRO A 30 15.78 25.90 -9.22
CA PRO A 30 15.89 27.34 -8.95
C PRO A 30 15.38 27.74 -7.56
N TRP A 31 14.29 27.12 -7.08
CA TRP A 31 13.71 27.38 -5.76
C TRP A 31 14.64 27.00 -4.61
N LEU A 32 15.55 26.05 -4.82
CA LEU A 32 16.51 25.58 -3.82
C LEU A 32 17.82 26.36 -3.91
N ALA A 33 18.24 26.73 -5.12
CA ALA A 33 19.42 27.57 -5.34
C ALA A 33 19.23 29.03 -4.87
N GLN A 34 17.99 29.53 -4.89
CA GLN A 34 17.63 30.90 -4.50
C GLN A 34 17.02 30.99 -3.09
N ALA A 35 16.99 29.88 -2.35
CA ALA A 35 16.40 29.83 -1.02
C ALA A 35 17.24 30.62 0.00
N ASP A 36 16.55 31.30 0.92
CA ASP A 36 17.20 31.91 2.08
C ASP A 36 17.82 30.83 2.98
N ALA A 37 18.97 31.15 3.58
CA ALA A 37 19.75 30.20 4.38
C ALA A 37 18.97 29.62 5.57
N VAL A 38 18.09 30.41 6.21
CA VAL A 38 17.35 30.00 7.41
C VAL A 38 16.24 28.96 7.08
N PRO A 39 15.29 29.22 6.15
CA PRO A 39 14.33 28.21 5.71
C PRO A 39 14.98 26.97 5.10
N LEU A 40 16.12 27.14 4.42
CA LEU A 40 16.88 26.02 3.85
C LEU A 40 17.47 25.11 4.94
N ALA A 41 18.08 25.68 5.98
CA ALA A 41 18.58 24.91 7.11
C ALA A 41 17.45 24.14 7.83
N ALA A 42 16.27 24.76 7.98
CA ALA A 42 15.09 24.09 8.54
C ALA A 42 14.59 22.92 7.66
N LEU A 43 14.60 23.09 6.33
CA LEU A 43 14.30 21.99 5.41
C LEU A 43 15.30 20.84 5.55
N CYS A 44 16.61 21.13 5.62
CA CYS A 44 17.62 20.09 5.79
C CYS A 44 17.43 19.31 7.11
N ALA A 45 17.24 20.03 8.22
CA ALA A 45 17.01 19.41 9.53
C ALA A 45 15.74 18.53 9.56
N SER A 46 14.64 19.00 8.95
CA SER A 46 13.41 18.22 8.86
C SER A 46 13.55 16.98 7.95
N LEU A 47 14.33 17.07 6.87
CA LEU A 47 14.64 15.92 6.00
C LEU A 47 15.47 14.87 6.72
N GLU A 48 16.50 15.27 7.47
CA GLU A 48 17.31 14.36 8.27
C GLU A 48 16.47 13.62 9.31
N ARG A 49 15.63 14.37 10.04
CA ARG A 49 14.69 13.80 11.02
C ARG A 49 13.71 12.82 10.38
N HIS A 50 13.09 13.19 9.25
CA HIS A 50 12.15 12.32 8.54
C HIS A 50 12.84 11.04 8.05
N HIS A 51 14.06 11.14 7.51
CA HIS A 51 14.80 9.98 7.06
C HIS A 51 15.16 9.02 8.21
N GLN A 52 15.55 9.53 9.37
CA GLN A 52 15.80 8.70 10.57
C GLN A 52 14.52 7.97 11.03
N LEU A 53 13.38 8.66 11.02
CA LEU A 53 12.08 8.05 11.37
C LEU A 53 11.67 6.99 10.35
N GLN A 54 11.85 7.24 9.05
CA GLN A 54 11.59 6.25 8.01
C GLN A 54 12.43 4.98 8.17
N GLN A 55 13.69 5.09 8.58
CA GLN A 55 14.53 3.92 8.87
C GLN A 55 13.97 3.08 10.03
N GLN A 56 13.49 3.75 11.09
CA GLN A 56 12.84 3.09 12.22
C GLN A 56 11.52 2.43 11.82
N VAL A 57 10.69 3.12 11.03
CA VAL A 57 9.45 2.56 10.47
C VAL A 57 9.74 1.38 9.55
N ALA A 58 10.78 1.44 8.71
CA ALA A 58 11.16 0.32 7.87
C ALA A 58 11.55 -0.91 8.69
N THR A 59 12.27 -0.71 9.80
CA THR A 59 12.63 -1.79 10.72
C THR A 59 11.39 -2.37 11.42
N LEU A 60 10.45 -1.51 11.83
CA LEU A 60 9.16 -1.93 12.39
C LEU A 60 8.37 -2.81 11.43
N LEU A 61 8.32 -2.43 10.14
CA LEU A 61 7.53 -3.13 9.12
C LEU A 61 8.23 -4.36 8.55
N GLN A 62 9.52 -4.55 8.80
CA GLN A 62 10.31 -5.68 8.30
C GLN A 62 9.71 -7.08 8.59
N PRO A 63 9.06 -7.34 9.74
CA PRO A 63 8.42 -8.63 10.02
C PRO A 63 7.11 -8.86 9.23
N LEU A 64 6.56 -7.82 8.59
CA LEU A 64 5.35 -7.99 7.78
C LEU A 64 5.66 -8.84 6.56
N GLN A 65 4.93 -9.95 6.44
CA GLN A 65 5.01 -10.80 5.28
C GLN A 65 4.18 -10.20 4.15
N ASP A 66 4.69 -10.30 2.92
CA ASP A 66 3.87 -10.03 1.76
C ASP A 66 2.65 -10.97 1.73
N ILE A 67 1.49 -10.43 1.33
CA ILE A 67 0.23 -11.17 1.35
C ILE A 67 0.27 -12.42 0.46
N VAL A 68 0.99 -12.37 -0.67
CA VAL A 68 1.15 -13.52 -1.57
C VAL A 68 2.01 -14.58 -0.89
N ALA A 69 3.14 -14.17 -0.29
CA ALA A 69 4.03 -15.07 0.44
C ALA A 69 3.33 -15.74 1.65
N PHE A 70 2.45 -15.00 2.34
CA PHE A 70 1.67 -15.52 3.47
C PHE A 70 0.55 -16.47 3.03
N ALA A 71 -0.23 -16.09 2.02
CA ALA A 71 -1.47 -16.80 1.66
C ALA A 71 -1.24 -18.02 0.77
N THR A 72 -0.21 -17.99 -0.09
CA THR A 72 0.10 -19.10 -1.03
C THR A 72 0.29 -20.45 -0.32
N PRO A 73 1.18 -20.59 0.68
CA PRO A 73 1.39 -21.88 1.33
C PRO A 73 0.14 -22.37 2.09
N LEU A 74 -0.60 -21.45 2.71
CA LEU A 74 -1.83 -21.79 3.44
C LEU A 74 -2.93 -22.30 2.50
N LEU A 75 -3.11 -21.64 1.35
CA LEU A 75 -4.09 -22.05 0.36
C LEU A 75 -3.69 -23.37 -0.31
N GLN A 76 -2.41 -23.55 -0.63
CA GLN A 76 -1.89 -24.78 -1.21
C GLN A 76 -2.13 -25.99 -0.29
N ALA A 77 -1.81 -25.86 1.00
CA ALA A 77 -2.06 -26.92 1.98
C ALA A 77 -3.55 -27.26 2.09
N ALA A 78 -4.42 -26.24 2.18
CA ALA A 78 -5.85 -26.44 2.26
C ALA A 78 -6.42 -27.15 1.02
N LEU A 79 -6.01 -26.74 -0.18
CA LEU A 79 -6.40 -27.37 -1.45
C LEU A 79 -6.03 -28.85 -1.50
N GLN A 80 -4.84 -29.19 -1.03
CA GLN A 80 -4.36 -30.56 -0.99
C GLN A 80 -5.11 -31.40 0.05
N GLU A 81 -5.28 -30.90 1.27
CA GLU A 81 -5.89 -31.66 2.37
C GLU A 81 -7.39 -31.87 2.20
N GLN A 82 -8.13 -30.85 1.74
CA GLN A 82 -9.60 -30.89 1.71
C GLN A 82 -10.17 -31.25 0.33
N LEU A 83 -9.50 -30.89 -0.75
CA LEU A 83 -10.00 -31.12 -2.12
C LEU A 83 -9.12 -32.12 -2.91
N SER A 84 -8.02 -32.60 -2.33
CA SER A 84 -7.05 -33.48 -3.01
C SER A 84 -6.51 -32.89 -4.32
N VAL A 85 -6.44 -31.56 -4.42
CA VAL A 85 -5.94 -30.85 -5.59
C VAL A 85 -4.50 -30.43 -5.34
N HIS A 86 -3.56 -31.00 -6.10
CA HIS A 86 -2.15 -30.67 -6.05
C HIS A 86 -1.81 -29.63 -7.11
N VAL A 87 -1.96 -28.36 -6.78
CA VAL A 87 -1.63 -27.23 -7.66
C VAL A 87 -0.94 -26.12 -6.89
N ASP A 88 -0.03 -25.45 -7.57
CA ASP A 88 0.55 -24.18 -7.10
C ASP A 88 -0.50 -23.06 -7.27
N PRO A 89 -1.02 -22.47 -6.19
CA PRO A 89 -2.01 -21.40 -6.27
C PRO A 89 -1.52 -20.15 -7.00
N ALA A 90 -0.19 -19.95 -7.09
CA ALA A 90 0.39 -18.82 -7.82
C ALA A 90 0.29 -18.98 -9.34
N GLN A 91 0.24 -20.22 -9.84
CA GLN A 91 0.14 -20.53 -11.27
C GLN A 91 -1.28 -20.89 -11.70
N ALA A 92 -2.14 -21.23 -10.75
CA ALA A 92 -3.53 -21.55 -11.01
C ALA A 92 -4.37 -20.30 -11.28
N ARG A 93 -5.43 -20.48 -12.08
CA ARG A 93 -6.42 -19.46 -12.42
C ARG A 93 -7.80 -19.91 -11.97
N TRP A 94 -8.60 -18.92 -11.60
CA TRP A 94 -10.03 -19.07 -11.42
C TRP A 94 -10.74 -18.55 -12.67
N LYS A 95 -11.55 -19.40 -13.31
CA LYS A 95 -12.43 -18.98 -14.41
C LYS A 95 -13.86 -19.00 -13.90
N GLU A 96 -14.53 -17.86 -13.94
CA GLU A 96 -15.91 -17.69 -13.54
C GLU A 96 -16.78 -17.38 -14.74
N ILE A 97 -17.78 -18.22 -15.00
CA ILE A 97 -18.78 -17.93 -16.02
C ILE A 97 -19.85 -17.03 -15.41
N ARG A 98 -20.10 -15.89 -16.05
CA ARG A 98 -21.06 -14.88 -15.59
C ARG A 98 -22.07 -14.56 -16.68
N LEU A 99 -23.25 -14.13 -16.25
CA LEU A 99 -24.30 -13.65 -17.12
C LEU A 99 -24.20 -12.13 -17.24
N SER A 100 -24.07 -11.64 -18.47
CA SER A 100 -24.31 -10.23 -18.79
C SER A 100 -25.70 -10.09 -19.42
N VAL A 101 -26.37 -9.01 -19.08
CA VAL A 101 -27.61 -8.62 -19.77
C VAL A 101 -27.23 -7.54 -20.76
N ASP A 102 -27.28 -7.88 -22.04
CA ASP A 102 -27.12 -6.90 -23.11
C ASP A 102 -28.46 -6.19 -23.34
N ARG A 103 -28.48 -4.88 -23.13
CA ARG A 103 -29.66 -4.03 -23.34
C ARG A 103 -29.34 -3.03 -24.43
N PRO A 104 -30.04 -3.09 -25.58
CA PRO A 104 -29.87 -2.10 -26.62
C PRO A 104 -30.14 -0.70 -26.07
N PRO A 105 -29.37 0.32 -26.51
CA PRO A 105 -29.48 1.69 -26.00
C PRO A 105 -30.81 2.38 -26.31
N PHE A 106 -31.62 1.83 -27.23
CA PHE A 106 -32.91 2.38 -27.62
C PHE A 106 -34.00 1.33 -27.46
N GLY A 107 -35.17 1.74 -26.95
CA GLY A 107 -36.29 0.89 -26.50
C GLY A 107 -37.09 0.19 -27.59
N THR A 108 -36.43 -0.29 -28.63
CA THR A 108 -37.02 -1.16 -29.65
C THR A 108 -36.21 -2.45 -29.76
N THR A 109 -36.89 -3.49 -30.21
CA THR A 109 -36.35 -4.83 -30.48
C THR A 109 -34.91 -4.78 -31.04
N PRO A 110 -34.00 -5.62 -30.51
CA PRO A 110 -34.31 -6.83 -29.75
C PRO A 110 -34.56 -6.60 -28.25
N LEU A 111 -35.31 -7.53 -27.65
CA LEU A 111 -35.45 -7.65 -26.20
C LEU A 111 -34.06 -7.84 -25.54
N PRO A 112 -33.91 -7.54 -24.25
CA PRO A 112 -32.68 -7.81 -23.53
C PRO A 112 -32.23 -9.26 -23.75
N SER A 113 -30.98 -9.44 -24.15
CA SER A 113 -30.41 -10.77 -24.37
C SER A 113 -29.47 -11.12 -23.22
N PHE A 114 -29.40 -12.41 -22.92
CA PHE A 114 -28.50 -12.94 -21.90
C PHE A 114 -27.28 -13.53 -22.60
N VAL A 115 -26.10 -12.97 -22.33
CA VAL A 115 -24.84 -13.44 -22.88
C VAL A 115 -23.97 -13.92 -21.74
N THR A 116 -23.50 -15.17 -21.83
CA THR A 116 -22.49 -15.67 -20.89
C THR A 116 -21.11 -15.25 -21.33
N TYR A 117 -20.29 -14.79 -20.39
CA TYR A 117 -18.87 -14.50 -20.62
C TYR A 117 -18.04 -15.12 -19.49
N ALA A 118 -16.80 -15.47 -19.82
CA ALA A 118 -15.83 -15.95 -18.85
C ALA A 118 -15.03 -14.77 -18.29
N LYS A 119 -14.93 -14.69 -16.97
CA LYS A 119 -14.00 -13.81 -16.27
C LYS A 119 -12.91 -14.66 -15.65
N GLU A 120 -11.66 -14.41 -16.03
CA GLU A 120 -10.50 -15.07 -15.46
C GLU A 120 -9.78 -14.15 -14.47
N SER A 121 -9.26 -14.74 -13.40
CA SER A 121 -8.41 -14.07 -12.42
C SER A 121 -7.38 -15.06 -11.85
N PRO A 122 -6.23 -14.60 -11.35
CA PRO A 122 -5.35 -15.44 -10.55
C PRO A 122 -6.12 -16.11 -9.41
N LEU A 123 -5.84 -17.38 -9.14
CA LEU A 123 -6.58 -18.14 -8.13
C LEU A 123 -6.46 -17.51 -6.75
N LEU A 124 -5.23 -17.12 -6.38
CA LEU A 124 -4.95 -16.53 -5.08
C LEU A 124 -5.73 -15.23 -4.85
N GLU A 125 -5.80 -14.36 -5.85
CA GLU A 125 -6.58 -13.11 -5.77
C GLU A 125 -8.05 -13.42 -5.52
N ARG A 126 -8.61 -14.40 -6.24
CA ARG A 126 -10.01 -14.79 -6.05
C ARG A 126 -10.26 -15.36 -4.65
N ALA A 127 -9.31 -16.12 -4.10
CA ALA A 127 -9.38 -16.65 -2.74
C ALA A 127 -9.35 -15.53 -1.69
N LEU A 128 -8.49 -14.52 -1.88
CA LEU A 128 -8.35 -13.37 -0.98
C LEU A 128 -9.55 -12.43 -0.98
N GLN A 129 -10.31 -12.36 -2.07
CA GLN A 129 -11.55 -11.56 -2.14
C GLN A 129 -12.68 -12.09 -1.25
N ASN A 130 -12.48 -13.24 -0.59
CA ASN A 130 -13.47 -14.00 0.17
C ASN A 130 -14.68 -14.42 -0.67
N PHE A 131 -15.31 -15.53 -0.27
CA PHE A 131 -16.55 -16.02 -0.87
C PHE A 131 -17.72 -15.79 0.09
N THR A 132 -18.89 -15.48 -0.46
CA THR A 132 -20.10 -15.30 0.33
C THR A 132 -20.73 -16.66 0.68
N GLN A 133 -21.66 -16.69 1.64
CA GLN A 133 -22.40 -17.91 1.95
C GLN A 133 -23.25 -18.40 0.76
N ARG A 134 -23.68 -17.50 -0.12
CA ARG A 134 -24.39 -17.90 -1.34
C ARG A 134 -23.47 -18.71 -2.26
N ASP A 135 -22.20 -18.31 -2.35
CA ASP A 135 -21.23 -18.96 -3.23
C ASP A 135 -20.88 -20.40 -2.81
N THR A 136 -21.23 -20.82 -1.60
CA THR A 136 -21.05 -22.22 -1.14
C THR A 136 -22.23 -23.11 -1.44
N GLN A 137 -23.35 -22.55 -1.93
CA GLN A 137 -24.57 -23.31 -2.18
C GLN A 137 -24.53 -23.94 -3.57
N ALA A 138 -25.12 -25.13 -3.69
CA ALA A 138 -25.23 -25.81 -4.98
C ALA A 138 -25.93 -24.91 -6.02
N GLY A 139 -25.31 -24.77 -7.20
CA GLY A 139 -25.84 -23.94 -8.28
C GLY A 139 -25.54 -22.45 -8.13
N ALA A 140 -24.66 -22.06 -7.20
CA ALA A 140 -24.19 -20.68 -7.09
C ALA A 140 -23.36 -20.24 -8.31
N PHE A 141 -22.73 -21.19 -9.00
CA PHE A 141 -21.91 -20.93 -10.16
C PHE A 141 -22.51 -21.54 -11.43
N PHE A 142 -22.35 -20.84 -12.55
CA PHE A 142 -22.68 -21.37 -13.87
C PHE A 142 -21.68 -22.46 -14.27
N GLY A 143 -22.15 -23.44 -15.05
CA GLY A 143 -21.32 -24.51 -15.60
C GLY A 143 -20.11 -23.99 -16.36
N GLY A 144 -18.95 -24.64 -16.19
CA GLY A 144 -17.67 -24.18 -16.73
C GLY A 144 -16.90 -23.25 -15.80
N THR A 145 -17.45 -22.89 -14.64
CA THR A 145 -16.73 -22.21 -13.55
C THR A 145 -15.86 -23.20 -12.78
N GLY A 146 -14.63 -22.81 -12.43
CA GLY A 146 -13.76 -23.65 -11.62
C GLY A 146 -12.30 -23.23 -11.64
N LEU A 147 -11.45 -24.15 -11.18
CA LEU A 147 -10.00 -23.98 -11.14
C LEU A 147 -9.35 -24.54 -12.41
N PHE A 148 -8.47 -23.74 -13.00
CA PHE A 148 -7.74 -24.05 -14.21
C PHE A 148 -6.24 -23.87 -14.01
N ILE A 149 -5.45 -24.74 -14.63
CA ILE A 149 -4.01 -24.59 -14.86
C ILE A 149 -3.77 -24.61 -16.38
N ALA A 150 -2.51 -24.49 -16.82
CA ALA A 150 -2.16 -24.48 -18.24
C ALA A 150 -2.64 -25.76 -18.97
N GLU A 151 -2.63 -26.89 -18.26
CA GLU A 151 -3.00 -28.23 -18.74
C GLU A 151 -4.52 -28.46 -18.79
N GLY A 152 -5.33 -27.56 -18.21
CA GLY A 152 -6.79 -27.66 -18.20
C GLY A 152 -7.43 -27.50 -16.82
N GLN A 153 -8.66 -27.99 -16.69
CA GLN A 153 -9.42 -27.87 -15.44
C GLN A 153 -8.95 -28.91 -14.42
N VAL A 154 -8.64 -28.49 -13.20
CA VAL A 154 -8.13 -29.37 -12.12
C VAL A 154 -9.13 -29.49 -10.96
N GLY A 155 -10.03 -28.51 -10.83
CA GLY A 155 -11.08 -28.50 -9.81
C GLY A 155 -12.45 -28.23 -10.45
N GLY A 156 -13.36 -29.20 -10.31
CA GLY A 156 -14.71 -29.15 -10.87
C GLY A 156 -15.81 -28.67 -9.93
N GLN A 157 -15.48 -28.38 -8.66
CA GLN A 157 -16.44 -28.02 -7.63
C GLN A 157 -16.17 -26.62 -7.10
N PRO A 158 -16.65 -25.57 -7.80
CA PRO A 158 -16.42 -24.19 -7.38
C PRO A 158 -17.05 -23.87 -6.02
N GLU A 159 -18.16 -24.52 -5.65
CA GLU A 159 -18.80 -24.40 -4.34
C GLU A 159 -17.95 -24.98 -3.21
N ALA A 160 -17.25 -26.10 -3.47
CA ALA A 160 -16.35 -26.72 -2.51
C ALA A 160 -15.12 -25.82 -2.27
N PHE A 161 -14.57 -25.24 -3.34
CA PHE A 161 -13.50 -24.24 -3.23
C PHE A 161 -13.95 -22.99 -2.47
N ALA A 162 -15.15 -22.47 -2.74
CA ALA A 162 -15.72 -21.35 -2.01
C ALA A 162 -15.89 -21.66 -0.52
N SER A 163 -16.32 -22.87 -0.19
CA SER A 163 -16.45 -23.36 1.19
C SER A 163 -15.10 -23.44 1.89
N LEU A 164 -14.09 -23.99 1.23
CA LEU A 164 -12.71 -24.06 1.70
C LEU A 164 -12.15 -22.68 2.01
N CYS A 165 -12.28 -21.73 1.07
CA CYS A 165 -11.79 -20.36 1.26
C CYS A 165 -12.44 -19.67 2.47
N ARG A 166 -13.75 -19.91 2.70
CA ARG A 166 -14.48 -19.38 3.86
C ARG A 166 -14.05 -20.02 5.18
N GLN A 167 -13.74 -21.31 5.19
CA GLN A 167 -13.22 -21.99 6.39
C GLN A 167 -11.79 -21.56 6.72
N LEU A 168 -10.97 -21.37 5.68
CA LEU A 168 -9.59 -20.94 5.83
C LEU A 168 -9.53 -19.50 6.35
N ASP A 169 -10.40 -18.62 5.84
CA ASP A 169 -10.49 -17.19 6.19
C ASP A 169 -9.12 -16.50 6.19
N LEU A 170 -8.48 -16.51 5.01
CA LEU A 170 -7.18 -15.89 4.81
C LEU A 170 -7.17 -14.40 5.17
N GLY A 171 -8.30 -13.71 4.97
CA GLY A 171 -8.46 -12.31 5.35
C GLY A 171 -8.30 -12.10 6.85
N ALA A 172 -9.04 -12.84 7.68
CA ALA A 172 -8.91 -12.73 9.14
C ALA A 172 -7.54 -13.19 9.65
N ARG A 173 -6.96 -14.24 9.05
CA ARG A 173 -5.60 -14.70 9.41
C ARG A 173 -4.55 -13.64 9.11
N TYR A 174 -4.61 -13.00 7.96
CA TYR A 174 -3.67 -11.94 7.60
C TYR A 174 -3.90 -10.67 8.43
N GLN A 175 -5.15 -10.31 8.75
CA GLN A 175 -5.43 -9.23 9.71
C GLN A 175 -4.80 -9.48 11.08
N ARG A 176 -4.86 -10.72 11.59
CA ARG A 176 -4.17 -11.08 12.84
C ARG A 176 -2.65 -10.92 12.72
N HIS A 177 -2.06 -11.34 11.60
CA HIS A 177 -0.64 -11.12 11.32
C HIS A 177 -0.26 -9.63 11.32
N LEU A 178 -1.11 -8.77 10.73
CA LEU A 178 -0.91 -7.31 10.77
C LEU A 178 -1.01 -6.77 12.20
N ASP A 179 -2.01 -7.22 12.97
CA ASP A 179 -2.22 -6.79 14.35
C ASP A 179 -1.07 -7.21 15.28
N GLU A 180 -0.50 -8.40 15.07
CA GLU A 180 0.66 -8.88 15.84
C GLU A 180 1.88 -7.96 15.70
N VAL A 181 2.06 -7.34 14.53
CA VAL A 181 3.19 -6.43 14.26
C VAL A 181 2.84 -4.97 14.59
N LEU A 182 1.66 -4.50 14.20
CA LEU A 182 1.28 -3.08 14.30
C LEU A 182 0.55 -2.72 15.59
N ALA A 183 -0.16 -3.67 16.19
CA ALA A 183 -0.99 -3.47 17.37
C ALA A 183 -0.75 -4.57 18.43
N PRO A 184 0.50 -4.76 18.89
CA PRO A 184 0.83 -5.82 19.84
C PRO A 184 0.02 -5.67 21.13
N ALA A 185 -0.25 -6.81 21.78
CA ALA A 185 -1.03 -6.85 23.03
C ALA A 185 -0.39 -6.04 24.17
N ASP A 186 0.94 -5.85 24.14
CA ASP A 186 1.63 -4.96 25.07
C ASP A 186 1.29 -3.48 24.76
N SER A 187 0.53 -2.87 25.68
CA SER A 187 0.14 -1.47 25.60
C SER A 187 1.32 -0.49 25.47
N VAL A 188 2.47 -0.81 26.05
CA VAL A 188 3.67 0.05 25.98
C VAL A 188 4.30 -0.04 24.60
N ALA A 189 4.48 -1.26 24.08
CA ALA A 189 4.94 -1.48 22.72
C ALA A 189 4.01 -0.80 21.71
N ARG A 190 2.69 -1.00 21.82
CA ARG A 190 1.71 -0.37 20.93
C ARG A 190 1.78 1.16 20.95
N ALA A 191 1.86 1.78 22.14
CA ALA A 191 1.99 3.23 22.25
C ALA A 191 3.27 3.76 21.58
N ARG A 192 4.38 3.00 21.65
CA ARG A 192 5.63 3.36 20.94
C ARG A 192 5.46 3.30 19.43
N ILE A 193 4.77 2.29 18.90
CA ILE A 193 4.49 2.16 17.47
C ILE A 193 3.61 3.31 16.98
N ASP A 194 2.49 3.57 17.68
CA ASP A 194 1.58 4.66 17.36
C ASP A 194 2.31 6.02 17.36
N THR A 195 3.20 6.23 18.34
CA THR A 195 4.01 7.45 18.43
C THR A 195 5.00 7.55 17.28
N LEU A 196 5.70 6.46 16.94
CA LEU A 196 6.66 6.42 15.84
C LEU A 196 5.99 6.75 14.50
N LEU A 197 4.86 6.10 14.19
CA LEU A 197 4.10 6.36 12.96
C LEU A 197 3.55 7.79 12.92
N ALA A 198 3.06 8.30 14.06
CA ALA A 198 2.59 9.67 14.15
C ALA A 198 3.72 10.68 13.95
N ASP A 199 4.92 10.41 14.47
CA ASP A 199 6.07 11.29 14.35
C ASP A 199 6.66 11.26 12.94
N ASP A 200 6.69 10.11 12.26
CA ASP A 200 7.04 9.99 10.84
C ASP A 200 6.09 10.83 9.96
N ALA A 201 4.78 10.68 10.16
CA ALA A 201 3.77 11.46 9.43
C ALA A 201 3.91 12.98 9.67
N LYS A 202 4.24 13.40 10.90
CA LYS A 202 4.53 14.81 11.21
C LYS A 202 5.79 15.30 10.51
N ALA A 203 6.87 14.53 10.54
CA ALA A 203 8.13 14.91 9.90
C ALA A 203 7.97 15.01 8.38
N SER A 204 7.19 14.10 7.78
CA SER A 204 6.81 14.16 6.36
C SER A 204 6.02 15.45 6.03
N LEU A 205 5.05 15.80 6.87
CA LEU A 205 4.27 17.05 6.73
C LEU A 205 5.16 18.30 6.88
N GLU A 206 6.10 18.29 7.83
CA GLU A 206 7.04 19.38 8.07
C GLU A 206 7.94 19.62 6.84
N VAL A 207 8.51 18.54 6.28
CA VAL A 207 9.27 18.60 5.03
C VAL A 207 8.42 19.18 3.89
N ALA A 208 7.17 18.71 3.75
CA ALA A 208 6.26 19.21 2.72
C ALA A 208 5.93 20.70 2.90
N ALA A 209 5.74 21.15 4.15
CA ALA A 209 5.48 22.55 4.47
C ALA A 209 6.68 23.45 4.13
N HIS A 210 7.90 23.07 4.54
CA HIS A 210 9.12 23.80 4.20
C HIS A 210 9.35 23.87 2.69
N ARG A 211 9.19 22.74 2.00
CA ARG A 211 9.31 22.68 0.54
C ARG A 211 8.27 23.56 -0.14
N GLY A 212 7.01 23.51 0.28
CA GLY A 212 5.94 24.32 -0.31
C GLY A 212 6.14 25.82 -0.11
N TYR A 213 6.62 26.21 1.08
CA TYR A 213 6.98 27.60 1.36
C TYR A 213 8.15 28.09 0.49
N LEU A 214 9.23 27.32 0.38
CA LEU A 214 10.38 27.64 -0.48
C LEU A 214 10.02 27.69 -1.97
N GLN A 215 9.11 26.83 -2.40
CA GLN A 215 8.58 26.83 -3.77
C GLN A 215 7.57 27.94 -4.03
N LYS A 216 7.20 28.74 -3.02
CA LYS A 216 6.16 29.79 -3.08
C LYS A 216 4.78 29.25 -3.49
N THR A 217 4.52 27.96 -3.27
CA THR A 217 3.20 27.36 -3.43
C THR A 217 2.33 27.53 -2.18
N LEU A 218 2.98 27.75 -1.03
CA LEU A 218 2.34 28.13 0.23
C LEU A 218 2.72 29.57 0.60
N ASP A 219 1.72 30.32 1.06
CA ASP A 219 1.93 31.65 1.63
C ASP A 219 2.35 31.57 3.11
N LEU A 220 2.87 32.67 3.64
CA LEU A 220 3.35 32.73 5.02
C LEU A 220 2.26 32.40 6.06
N PRO A 221 1.00 32.86 5.93
CA PRO A 221 -0.08 32.46 6.82
C PRO A 221 -0.34 30.95 6.83
N ALA A 222 -0.44 30.30 5.66
CA ALA A 222 -0.67 28.86 5.59
C ALA A 222 0.51 28.06 6.15
N TYR A 223 1.74 28.50 5.85
CA TYR A 223 2.95 27.89 6.39
C TYR A 223 3.00 27.98 7.92
N THR A 224 2.71 29.15 8.49
CA THR A 224 2.69 29.36 9.95
C THR A 224 1.63 28.48 10.62
N LEU A 225 0.44 28.35 10.02
CA LEU A 225 -0.61 27.48 10.52
C LEU A 225 -0.17 26.02 10.54
N LEU A 226 0.49 25.53 9.47
CA LEU A 226 1.01 24.17 9.42
C LEU A 226 2.06 23.92 10.51
N GLN A 227 2.98 24.87 10.73
CA GLN A 227 3.96 24.77 11.80
C GLN A 227 3.30 24.71 13.20
N GLN A 228 2.24 25.49 13.43
CA GLN A 228 1.49 25.45 14.68
C GLN A 228 0.80 24.08 14.88
N VAL A 229 0.20 23.49 13.84
CA VAL A 229 -0.43 22.17 13.91
C VAL A 229 0.61 21.07 14.22
N ILE A 230 1.79 21.15 13.62
CA ILE A 230 2.90 20.22 13.87
C ILE A 230 3.40 20.35 15.31
N ALA A 231 3.54 21.58 15.82
CA ALA A 231 4.01 21.87 17.18
C ALA A 231 2.97 21.57 18.27
N ALA A 232 1.68 21.84 18.04
CA ALA A 232 0.61 21.71 19.03
C ALA A 232 0.36 20.27 19.50
N ARG A 233 0.84 19.25 18.78
CA ARG A 233 0.81 17.85 19.25
C ARG A 233 2.01 17.46 20.14
N GLN A 234 3.01 18.33 20.29
CA GLN A 234 4.18 18.11 21.13
C GLN A 234 3.98 18.64 22.57
N SER A 235 3.01 19.54 22.79
CA SER A 235 2.70 20.16 24.09
C SER A 235 1.36 19.69 24.69
N SER A 236 1.39 18.52 25.36
CA SER A 236 0.40 18.05 26.36
C SER A 236 -1.00 17.58 25.87
N PRO A 237 -1.72 16.77 26.67
CA PRO A 237 -2.88 16.00 26.25
C PRO A 237 -4.14 16.88 26.26
N MET A 238 -4.33 17.71 25.24
CA MET A 238 -5.58 18.43 25.06
C MET A 238 -6.55 17.59 24.23
N GLY A 239 -7.64 17.18 24.87
CA GLY A 239 -8.91 16.68 24.35
C GLY A 239 -8.92 16.10 22.93
N ARG A 240 -9.21 14.79 22.83
CA ARG A 240 -9.62 14.11 21.59
C ARG A 240 -10.59 14.99 20.79
N ILE A 241 -10.08 15.69 19.77
CA ILE A 241 -10.92 16.21 18.71
C ILE A 241 -11.40 14.97 17.96
N LYS A 242 -12.65 14.57 18.22
CA LYS A 242 -13.34 13.59 17.39
C LYS A 242 -13.47 14.23 16.01
N CYS A 243 -12.53 13.95 15.12
CA CYS A 243 -12.79 13.99 13.69
C CYS A 243 -13.83 12.90 13.41
N ALA A 244 -15.11 13.27 13.51
CA ALA A 244 -16.15 12.48 12.89
C ALA A 244 -15.88 12.53 11.38
N VAL A 245 -15.30 11.46 10.85
CA VAL A 245 -15.30 11.19 9.41
C VAL A 245 -16.78 11.06 9.04
N VAL A 246 -17.36 12.15 8.57
CA VAL A 246 -18.64 12.10 7.85
C VAL A 246 -18.32 11.36 6.57
N ALA A 247 -18.70 10.08 6.53
CA ALA A 247 -18.70 9.28 5.31
C ALA A 247 -19.70 9.88 4.33
N SER A 248 -19.29 10.92 3.58
CA SER A 248 -20.04 11.40 2.43
C SER A 248 -19.84 10.39 1.31
N ARG A 249 -20.84 9.50 1.16
CA ARG A 249 -21.02 8.72 -0.07
C ARG A 249 -21.14 9.70 -1.23
N CYS A 250 -20.11 9.77 -2.07
CA CYS A 250 -20.23 10.36 -3.39
C CYS A 250 -21.18 9.49 -4.22
N SER A 251 -22.47 9.81 -4.19
CA SER A 251 -23.41 9.41 -5.22
C SER A 251 -23.77 10.68 -5.99
N GLY A 252 -23.38 10.71 -7.26
CA GLY A 252 -23.60 11.85 -8.14
C GLY A 252 -25.08 12.23 -8.21
N ALA A 253 -25.38 13.47 -7.84
CA ALA A 253 -26.64 14.12 -8.16
C ALA A 253 -26.37 15.61 -8.35
N ARG A 254 -26.66 16.09 -9.58
CA ARG A 254 -26.60 17.48 -10.00
C ARG A 254 -27.47 18.34 -9.07
N CYS A 255 -26.87 19.32 -8.40
CA CYS A 255 -27.62 20.37 -7.74
C CYS A 255 -27.92 21.48 -8.75
N ARG A 256 -29.19 21.68 -9.05
CA ARG A 256 -29.73 22.87 -9.73
C ARG A 256 -30.14 23.84 -8.62
N ALA A 257 -29.64 25.07 -8.66
CA ALA A 257 -29.99 26.11 -7.70
C ALA A 257 -31.41 26.68 -7.97
N PRO A 258 -32.11 27.19 -6.95
CA PRO A 258 -33.36 27.93 -7.11
C PRO A 258 -33.17 29.28 -7.80
#